data_AF-A0A091FDP9-F1
#
_entry.id   AF-A0A091FDP9-F1
#
_cell.length_a   1.000
_cell.length_b   1.000
_cell.length_c   1.000
_cell.angle_alpha   90.00
_cell.angle_beta   90.00
_cell.angle_gamma   90.00
#
_symmetry.space_group_name_H-M   'P 1'
#
loop_
_entity.id
_entity.type
_entity.pdbx_description
1 polymer ?
#
loop_
_entity_poly.entity_id
_entity_poly.type
_entity_poly.pdbx_seq_one_letter_code
_entity_poly.pdbx_strand_id
1 'polypeptide(L)'
;MLAKLYPSLNPIINEMFFCNNLILTEGIEDVAYISTYLMLTERIMDFRKYGCHIVPVGGKSSIIKPLAMAQLLNIPVFVICDADTDKDKIEDEDKRKSEVGKHKKDNRSILNLLNYKDLNEWPTDSIIQKNLHMWKNNLTKIIEDEFGEDWQTYQNSAYDYYGNPGGLAKNPLTIARALESAWGNGLKSTSLVKLVEAIVDFAKKKDT
;
A
#
# COMPACT_ATOMS: atom_id res chain seq x y z
N MET A 1 -14.64 19.63 17.97
CA MET A 1 -13.19 19.36 17.84
C MET A 1 -12.86 17.90 18.14
N LEU A 2 -13.35 17.35 19.26
CA LEU A 2 -13.19 15.93 19.63
C LEU A 2 -13.63 14.94 18.53
N ALA A 3 -14.78 15.19 17.88
CA ALA A 3 -15.29 14.33 16.81
C ALA A 3 -14.38 14.23 15.55
N LYS A 4 -13.54 15.25 15.29
CA LYS A 4 -12.54 15.21 14.21
C LYS A 4 -11.21 14.61 14.66
N LEU A 5 -10.92 14.69 15.97
CA LEU A 5 -9.74 14.10 16.61
C LEU A 5 -9.89 12.59 16.83
N TYR A 6 -11.09 12.11 17.16
CA TYR A 6 -11.34 10.70 17.50
C TYR A 6 -10.91 9.71 16.39
N PRO A 7 -11.23 9.91 15.10
CA PRO A 7 -10.70 9.05 14.04
C PRO A 7 -9.18 9.14 13.86
N SER A 8 -8.57 10.25 14.31
CA SER A 8 -7.12 10.49 14.19
C SER A 8 -6.34 9.87 15.36
N LEU A 9 -7.04 9.44 16.43
CA LEU A 9 -6.50 8.70 17.58
C LEU A 9 -6.93 7.22 17.54
N ASN A 10 -7.24 6.70 16.35
CA ASN A 10 -7.53 5.29 16.14
C ASN A 10 -6.35 4.45 16.66
N PRO A 11 -6.59 3.40 17.48
CA PRO A 11 -5.54 2.51 17.96
C PRO A 11 -4.55 2.06 16.88
N ILE A 12 -5.04 1.78 15.67
CA ILE A 12 -4.19 1.35 14.53
C ILE A 12 -3.21 2.46 14.12
N ILE A 13 -3.65 3.71 14.09
CA ILE A 13 -2.76 4.84 13.78
C ILE A 13 -1.75 5.05 14.90
N ASN A 14 -2.14 4.85 16.17
CA ASN A 14 -1.25 5.05 17.31
C ASN A 14 -0.05 4.09 17.31
N GLU A 15 -0.14 2.94 16.65
CA GLU A 15 1.00 2.03 16.46
C GLU A 15 2.20 2.70 15.77
N MET A 16 1.97 3.78 15.01
CA MET A 16 3.03 4.55 14.37
C MET A 16 4.05 5.11 15.38
N PHE A 17 3.65 5.38 16.63
CA PHE A 17 4.52 5.94 17.66
C PHE A 17 5.44 4.90 18.32
N PHE A 18 5.20 3.61 18.09
CA PHE A 18 5.95 2.52 18.72
C PHE A 18 6.90 1.79 17.75
N CYS A 19 6.99 2.24 16.51
CA CYS A 19 7.85 1.62 15.50
C CYS A 19 9.15 2.41 15.26
N ASN A 20 10.21 1.71 14.86
CA ASN A 20 11.45 2.35 14.43
C ASN A 20 11.34 2.85 12.99
N ASN A 21 10.64 2.11 12.15
CA ASN A 21 10.44 2.41 10.73
C ASN A 21 8.95 2.23 10.40
N LEU A 22 8.29 3.34 10.08
CA LEU A 22 6.87 3.38 9.76
C LEU A 22 6.65 3.08 8.29
N ILE A 23 5.77 2.13 7.98
CA ILE A 23 5.29 1.88 6.63
C ILE A 23 3.82 2.28 6.58
N LEU A 24 3.46 3.30 5.81
CA LEU A 24 2.07 3.73 5.62
C LEU A 24 1.48 3.09 4.37
N THR A 25 0.29 2.51 4.49
CA THR A 25 -0.49 1.99 3.36
C THR A 25 -1.90 2.56 3.35
N GLU A 26 -2.60 2.51 2.21
CA GLU A 26 -3.97 3.01 2.13
C GLU A 26 -4.94 2.11 2.89
N GLY A 27 -4.84 0.79 2.67
CA GLY A 27 -5.82 -0.17 3.16
C GLY A 27 -5.21 -1.42 3.75
N ILE A 28 -6.08 -2.24 4.33
CA ILE A 28 -5.74 -3.56 4.87
C ILE A 28 -5.40 -4.57 3.76
N GLU A 29 -5.88 -4.33 2.55
CA GLU A 29 -5.54 -5.08 1.34
C GLU A 29 -4.04 -4.99 1.04
N ASP A 30 -3.45 -3.79 1.06
CA ASP A 30 -2.01 -3.59 0.88
C ASP A 30 -1.21 -4.36 1.94
N VAL A 31 -1.67 -4.31 3.20
CA VAL A 31 -1.04 -5.03 4.30
C VAL A 31 -1.03 -6.53 4.01
N ALA A 32 -2.11 -7.09 3.45
CA ALA A 32 -2.19 -8.50 3.09
C ALA A 32 -1.15 -8.87 2.02
N TYR A 33 -1.08 -8.10 0.93
CA TYR A 33 -0.08 -8.32 -0.13
C TYR A 33 1.36 -8.25 0.41
N ILE A 34 1.67 -7.17 1.14
CA ILE A 34 3.03 -6.91 1.65
C ILE A 34 3.44 -7.94 2.69
N SER A 35 2.58 -8.22 3.67
CA SER A 35 2.89 -9.20 4.73
C SER A 35 3.06 -10.61 4.18
N THR A 36 2.23 -11.01 3.21
CA THR A 36 2.38 -12.31 2.55
C THR A 36 3.69 -12.40 1.81
N TYR A 37 4.08 -11.38 1.04
CA TYR A 37 5.37 -11.39 0.33
C TYR A 37 6.57 -11.29 1.26
N LEU A 38 6.47 -10.57 2.39
CA LEU A 38 7.49 -10.58 3.43
C LEU A 38 7.74 -12.00 3.97
N MET A 39 6.68 -12.81 4.13
CA MET A 39 6.79 -14.20 4.56
C MET A 39 7.36 -15.09 3.46
N LEU A 40 6.81 -15.01 2.23
CA LEU A 40 7.21 -15.86 1.10
C LEU A 40 8.66 -15.62 0.63
N THR A 41 9.17 -14.39 0.81
CA THR A 41 10.55 -14.02 0.48
C THR A 41 11.52 -14.16 1.66
N GLU A 42 11.05 -14.68 2.81
CA GLU A 42 11.82 -14.83 4.06
C GLU A 42 12.34 -13.50 4.64
N ARG A 43 11.86 -12.35 4.15
CA ARG A 43 12.26 -11.01 4.59
C ARG A 43 11.55 -10.53 5.86
N ILE A 44 10.56 -11.28 6.36
CA ILE A 44 9.85 -10.95 7.59
C ILE A 44 10.77 -10.82 8.81
N MET A 45 11.87 -11.58 8.85
CA MET A 45 12.85 -11.51 9.93
C MET A 45 13.63 -10.19 9.90
N ASP A 46 14.07 -9.75 8.73
CA ASP A 46 14.71 -8.44 8.56
C ASP A 46 13.74 -7.31 8.89
N PHE A 47 12.50 -7.38 8.38
CA PHE A 47 11.45 -6.40 8.64
C PHE A 47 11.22 -6.20 10.14
N ARG A 48 11.13 -7.30 10.90
CA ARG A 48 11.00 -7.25 12.38
C ARG A 48 12.27 -6.77 13.06
N LYS A 49 13.43 -7.25 12.63
CA LYS A 49 14.75 -6.85 13.17
C LYS A 49 14.95 -5.34 13.09
N TYR A 50 14.56 -4.71 11.98
CA TYR A 50 14.66 -3.26 11.79
C TYR A 50 13.50 -2.48 12.43
N GLY A 51 12.62 -3.13 13.21
CA GLY A 51 11.51 -2.49 13.91
C GLY A 51 10.49 -1.83 12.97
N CYS A 52 10.26 -2.44 11.81
CA CYS A 52 9.25 -1.96 10.87
C CYS A 52 7.83 -2.28 11.35
N HIS A 53 6.89 -1.38 11.07
CA HIS A 53 5.47 -1.63 11.29
C HIS A 53 4.62 -1.05 10.15
N ILE A 54 3.63 -1.80 9.67
CA ILE A 54 2.72 -1.36 8.62
C ILE A 54 1.44 -0.82 9.24
N VAL A 55 1.12 0.43 8.97
CA VAL A 55 -0.10 1.11 9.44
C VAL A 55 -1.01 1.40 8.24
N PRO A 56 -2.13 0.67 8.10
CA PRO A 56 -3.16 1.00 7.12
C PRO A 56 -4.00 2.19 7.62
N VAL A 57 -4.09 3.25 6.82
CA VAL A 57 -4.72 4.50 7.28
C VAL A 57 -6.22 4.63 6.96
N GLY A 58 -6.78 3.71 6.17
CA GLY A 58 -8.18 3.75 5.76
C GLY A 58 -8.46 4.72 4.61
N GLY A 59 -7.56 4.76 3.63
CA GLY A 59 -7.69 5.51 2.38
C GLY A 59 -6.64 6.61 2.19
N LYS A 60 -6.31 6.92 0.93
CA LYS A 60 -5.26 7.88 0.54
C LYS A 60 -5.26 9.22 1.29
N SER A 61 -6.42 9.89 1.37
CA SER A 61 -6.52 11.20 2.02
C SER A 61 -6.17 11.15 3.51
N SER A 62 -6.31 9.98 4.14
CA SER A 62 -5.94 9.74 5.53
C SER A 62 -4.43 9.59 5.72
N ILE A 63 -3.62 9.38 4.67
CA ILE A 63 -2.15 9.26 4.75
C ILE A 63 -1.52 10.59 5.18
N ILE A 64 -2.10 11.72 4.75
CA ILE A 64 -1.52 13.05 4.90
C ILE A 64 -1.23 13.37 6.37
N LYS A 65 -2.13 13.03 7.30
CA LYS A 65 -1.96 13.34 8.72
C LYS A 65 -0.88 12.47 9.39
N PRO A 66 -0.92 11.12 9.34
CA PRO A 66 0.17 10.28 9.86
C PRO A 66 1.52 10.61 9.24
N LEU A 67 1.56 10.89 7.93
CA LEU A 67 2.80 11.29 7.27
C LEU A 67 3.36 12.59 7.85
N ALA A 68 2.55 13.65 7.96
CA ALA A 68 2.99 14.90 8.55
C ALA A 68 3.43 14.73 10.02
N MET A 69 2.72 13.92 10.82
CA MET A 69 3.10 13.60 12.19
C MET A 69 4.45 12.88 12.26
N ALA A 70 4.66 11.86 11.42
CA ALA A 70 5.91 11.13 11.36
C ALA A 70 7.08 12.07 11.05
N GLN A 71 6.90 13.00 10.11
CA GLN A 71 7.93 13.99 9.77
C GLN A 71 8.25 14.95 10.92
N LEU A 72 7.22 15.48 11.60
CA LEU A 72 7.41 16.38 12.75
C LEU A 72 8.09 15.69 13.93
N LEU A 73 7.85 14.40 14.12
CA LEU A 73 8.43 13.58 15.18
C LEU A 73 9.74 12.89 14.78
N ASN A 74 10.23 13.15 13.56
CA ASN A 74 11.41 12.48 12.99
C ASN A 74 11.33 10.94 13.00
N ILE A 75 10.12 10.39 12.83
CA ILE A 75 9.90 8.96 12.63
C ILE A 75 10.16 8.65 11.15
N PRO A 76 11.13 7.77 10.82
CA PRO A 76 11.35 7.34 9.45
C PRO A 76 10.09 6.71 8.87
N VAL A 77 9.67 7.19 7.72
CA VAL A 77 8.41 6.78 7.08
C VAL A 77 8.63 6.43 5.61
N PHE A 78 8.13 5.26 5.22
CA PHE A 78 7.97 4.79 3.85
C PHE A 78 6.48 4.80 3.51
N VAL A 79 6.10 5.40 2.39
CA VAL A 79 4.69 5.49 1.98
C VAL A 79 4.43 4.57 0.80
N ILE A 80 3.36 3.78 0.88
CA ILE A 80 2.83 2.97 -0.22
C ILE A 80 1.42 3.47 -0.47
N CYS A 81 1.17 3.92 -1.69
CA CYS A 81 -0.14 4.41 -2.07
C CYS A 81 -0.37 4.19 -3.57
N ASP A 82 -1.59 4.41 -3.98
CA ASP A 82 -1.99 4.41 -5.35
C ASP A 82 -1.93 5.84 -5.89
N ALA A 83 -1.85 6.03 -7.20
CA ALA A 83 -2.04 7.32 -7.85
C ALA A 83 -3.46 7.47 -8.39
N ASP A 84 -4.21 6.36 -8.54
CA ASP A 84 -5.57 6.30 -9.09
C ASP A 84 -5.68 7.02 -10.45
N THR A 85 -4.69 6.85 -11.33
CA THR A 85 -4.71 7.58 -12.61
C THR A 85 -5.80 7.09 -13.56
N ASP A 86 -6.28 5.86 -13.37
CA ASP A 86 -7.38 5.24 -14.13
C ASP A 86 -8.75 5.89 -13.87
N LYS A 87 -8.88 6.78 -12.87
CA LYS A 87 -10.09 7.59 -12.68
C LYS A 87 -10.36 8.54 -13.85
N ASP A 88 -9.37 8.78 -14.71
CA ASP A 88 -9.54 9.51 -15.96
C ASP A 88 -10.43 8.79 -16.99
N LYS A 89 -10.66 7.48 -16.82
CA LYS A 89 -11.52 6.64 -17.67
C LYS A 89 -12.99 6.61 -17.23
N ILE A 90 -13.36 7.30 -16.16
CA ILE A 90 -14.75 7.40 -15.72
C ILE A 90 -15.58 8.09 -16.83
N GLU A 91 -16.64 7.43 -17.30
CA GLU A 91 -17.50 7.93 -18.38
C GLU A 91 -18.26 9.20 -18.00
N ASP A 92 -18.77 9.26 -16.77
CA ASP A 92 -19.44 10.43 -16.22
C ASP A 92 -18.44 11.58 -16.02
N GLU A 93 -18.62 12.67 -16.77
CA GLU A 93 -17.68 13.78 -16.81
C GLU A 93 -17.54 14.52 -15.48
N ASP A 94 -18.65 14.73 -14.76
CA ASP A 94 -18.66 15.46 -13.50
C ASP A 94 -18.01 14.63 -12.40
N LYS A 95 -18.33 13.34 -12.34
CA LYS A 95 -17.68 12.39 -11.43
C LYS A 95 -16.19 12.27 -11.74
N ARG A 96 -15.81 12.19 -13.01
CA ARG A 96 -14.41 12.14 -13.44
C ARG A 96 -13.63 13.37 -12.98
N LYS A 97 -14.14 14.58 -13.24
CA LYS A 97 -13.49 15.84 -12.82
C LYS A 97 -13.31 15.90 -11.30
N SER A 98 -14.33 15.48 -10.55
CA SER A 98 -14.29 15.44 -9.09
C SER A 98 -13.22 14.46 -8.57
N GLU A 99 -13.24 13.21 -9.02
CA GLU A 99 -12.32 12.17 -8.56
C GLU A 99 -10.87 12.50 -8.98
N VAL A 100 -10.63 12.87 -10.24
CA VAL A 100 -9.30 13.27 -10.71
C VAL A 100 -8.77 14.47 -9.93
N GLY A 101 -9.60 15.49 -9.68
CA GLY A 101 -9.21 16.65 -8.88
C GLY A 101 -8.81 16.28 -7.44
N LYS A 102 -9.59 15.40 -6.81
CA LYS A 102 -9.31 14.89 -5.46
C LYS A 102 -8.00 14.10 -5.41
N HIS A 103 -7.81 13.13 -6.29
CA HIS A 103 -6.61 12.30 -6.29
C HIS A 103 -5.36 13.10 -6.64
N LYS A 104 -5.41 14.05 -7.60
CA LYS A 104 -4.30 14.99 -7.86
C LYS A 104 -3.89 15.76 -6.61
N LYS A 105 -4.87 16.29 -5.86
CA LYS A 105 -4.61 17.03 -4.63
C LYS A 105 -3.97 16.16 -3.55
N ASP A 106 -4.48 14.95 -3.35
CA ASP A 106 -3.95 14.01 -2.35
C ASP A 106 -2.54 13.55 -2.73
N ASN A 107 -2.32 13.13 -3.99
CA ASN A 107 -1.01 12.74 -4.52
C ASN A 107 0.01 13.88 -4.38
N ARG A 108 -0.37 15.11 -4.77
CA ARG A 108 0.48 16.30 -4.63
C ARG A 108 0.85 16.57 -3.16
N SER A 109 -0.09 16.38 -2.25
CA SER A 109 0.15 16.57 -0.82
C SER A 109 1.16 15.56 -0.27
N ILE A 110 1.03 14.28 -0.64
CA ILE A 110 1.98 13.22 -0.27
C ILE A 110 3.37 13.52 -0.85
N LEU A 111 3.46 13.84 -2.14
CA LEU A 111 4.72 14.19 -2.81
C LEU A 111 5.41 15.38 -2.15
N ASN A 112 4.65 16.44 -1.83
CA ASN A 112 5.18 17.63 -1.18
C ASN A 112 5.72 17.33 0.23
N LEU A 113 4.99 16.55 1.03
CA LEU A 113 5.44 16.13 2.35
C LEU A 113 6.75 15.36 2.21
N LEU A 114 6.85 14.41 1.28
CA LEU A 114 8.07 13.62 1.05
C LEU A 114 9.21 14.37 0.33
N ASN A 115 9.06 15.68 0.07
CA ASN A 115 10.02 16.53 -0.65
C ASN A 115 10.25 16.15 -2.13
N TYR A 116 9.25 15.56 -2.79
CA TYR A 116 9.26 15.23 -4.22
C TYR A 116 8.45 16.21 -5.06
N LYS A 117 8.75 17.51 -4.91
CA LYS A 117 7.95 18.61 -5.51
C LYS A 117 7.95 18.60 -7.03
N ASP A 118 9.03 18.14 -7.65
CA ASP A 118 9.19 18.15 -9.11
C ASP A 118 8.50 16.96 -9.81
N LEU A 119 8.05 15.96 -9.03
CA LEU A 119 7.31 14.83 -9.59
C LEU A 119 5.87 15.23 -9.92
N ASN A 120 5.32 14.59 -10.96
CA ASN A 120 3.94 14.81 -11.40
C ASN A 120 2.95 14.10 -10.44
N GLU A 121 1.94 14.80 -9.95
CA GLU A 121 0.87 14.24 -9.11
C GLU A 121 -0.08 13.31 -9.89
N TRP A 122 0.02 13.32 -11.22
CA TRP A 122 -0.72 12.48 -12.15
C TRP A 122 0.24 11.75 -13.09
N PRO A 123 1.00 10.76 -12.57
CA PRO A 123 2.10 10.17 -13.30
C PRO A 123 1.63 9.21 -14.41
N THR A 124 2.44 9.05 -15.45
CA THR A 124 2.16 8.07 -16.53
C THR A 124 2.53 6.65 -16.13
N ASP A 125 3.38 6.48 -15.12
CA ASP A 125 3.92 5.22 -14.60
C ASP A 125 4.03 5.27 -13.07
N SER A 126 4.26 4.14 -12.41
CA SER A 126 4.45 4.11 -10.96
C SER A 126 5.68 4.94 -10.54
N ILE A 127 5.55 5.70 -9.46
CA ILE A 127 6.66 6.49 -8.88
C ILE A 127 7.33 5.65 -7.79
N ILE A 128 8.60 5.32 -8.00
CA ILE A 128 9.41 4.58 -7.02
C ILE A 128 10.56 5.49 -6.57
N GLN A 129 10.60 5.78 -5.27
CA GLN A 129 11.63 6.58 -4.63
C GLN A 129 12.11 5.92 -3.34
N LYS A 130 13.11 6.51 -2.67
CA LYS A 130 13.74 5.93 -1.47
C LYS A 130 12.76 5.62 -0.32
N ASN A 131 11.67 6.37 -0.21
CA ASN A 131 10.68 6.23 0.84
C ASN A 131 9.24 6.40 0.33
N LEU A 132 9.03 6.12 -0.96
CA LEU A 132 7.74 6.16 -1.63
C LEU A 132 7.64 5.05 -2.66
N HIS A 133 6.54 4.31 -2.63
CA HIS A 133 6.06 3.52 -3.75
C HIS A 133 4.64 3.95 -4.08
N MET A 134 4.48 4.73 -5.14
CA MET A 134 3.16 5.17 -5.62
C MET A 134 2.80 4.41 -6.89
N TRP A 135 1.87 3.46 -6.80
CA TRP A 135 1.38 2.68 -7.94
C TRP A 135 0.59 3.55 -8.89
N LYS A 136 0.78 3.39 -10.21
CA LYS A 136 -0.01 4.16 -11.21
C LYS A 136 -1.53 4.03 -11.01
N ASN A 137 -2.02 2.80 -10.79
CA ASN A 137 -3.45 2.49 -10.66
C ASN A 137 -3.75 2.01 -9.25
N ASN A 138 -3.49 0.72 -8.98
CA ASN A 138 -3.55 0.13 -7.65
C ASN A 138 -2.76 -1.18 -7.61
N LEU A 139 -2.41 -1.65 -6.41
CA LEU A 139 -1.60 -2.85 -6.23
C LEU A 139 -2.28 -4.11 -6.79
N THR A 140 -3.58 -4.30 -6.56
CA THR A 140 -4.31 -5.48 -7.05
C THR A 140 -4.27 -5.60 -8.57
N LYS A 141 -4.44 -4.49 -9.27
CA LYS A 141 -4.32 -4.46 -10.73
C LYS A 141 -2.91 -4.80 -11.22
N ILE A 142 -1.87 -4.37 -10.50
CA ILE A 142 -0.49 -4.77 -10.84
C ILE A 142 -0.33 -6.29 -10.73
N ILE A 143 -0.94 -6.92 -9.73
CA ILE A 143 -0.90 -8.39 -9.58
C ILE A 143 -1.73 -9.09 -10.65
N GLU A 144 -2.93 -8.61 -10.93
CA GLU A 144 -3.77 -9.10 -12.03
C GLU A 144 -3.01 -9.04 -13.37
N ASP A 145 -2.33 -7.93 -13.66
CA ASP A 145 -1.57 -7.74 -14.89
C ASP A 145 -0.31 -8.64 -14.94
N GLU A 146 0.38 -8.85 -13.81
CA GLU A 146 1.57 -9.71 -13.75
C GLU A 146 1.24 -11.20 -13.84
N PHE A 147 0.13 -11.63 -13.25
CA PHE A 147 -0.26 -13.03 -13.15
C PHE A 147 -1.20 -13.45 -14.28
N GLY A 148 -1.84 -12.50 -14.94
CA GLY A 148 -2.77 -12.76 -16.03
C GLY A 148 -3.97 -13.60 -15.61
N GLU A 149 -4.44 -14.45 -16.52
CA GLU A 149 -5.64 -15.28 -16.34
C GLU A 149 -5.51 -16.28 -15.16
N ASP A 150 -4.29 -16.69 -14.81
CA ASP A 150 -4.03 -17.62 -13.72
C ASP A 150 -4.43 -17.06 -12.35
N TRP A 151 -4.41 -15.73 -12.18
CA TRP A 151 -4.74 -15.09 -10.90
C TRP A 151 -6.16 -15.40 -10.43
N GLN A 152 -7.12 -15.36 -11.35
CA GLN A 152 -8.52 -15.63 -11.06
C GLN A 152 -8.71 -17.06 -10.52
N THR A 153 -7.92 -18.02 -11.00
CA THR A 153 -7.94 -19.40 -10.52
C THR A 153 -7.53 -19.48 -9.05
N TYR A 154 -6.45 -18.79 -8.66
CA TYR A 154 -6.01 -18.76 -7.26
C TYR A 154 -6.97 -17.99 -6.36
N GLN A 155 -7.54 -16.89 -6.84
CA GLN A 155 -8.57 -16.15 -6.10
C GLN A 155 -9.82 -17.00 -5.86
N ASN A 156 -10.34 -17.68 -6.89
CA ASN A 156 -11.52 -18.54 -6.76
C ASN A 156 -11.27 -19.69 -5.80
N SER A 157 -10.10 -20.35 -5.90
CA SER A 157 -9.68 -21.40 -4.95
C SER A 157 -9.61 -20.88 -3.51
N ALA A 158 -9.15 -19.64 -3.33
CA ALA A 158 -9.16 -19.00 -2.01
C ALA A 158 -10.58 -18.71 -1.52
N TYR A 159 -11.48 -18.24 -2.39
CA TYR A 159 -12.88 -17.99 -2.03
C TYR A 159 -13.60 -19.28 -1.64
N ASP A 160 -13.44 -20.35 -2.41
CA ASP A 160 -14.04 -21.65 -2.14
C ASP A 160 -13.57 -22.21 -0.79
N TYR A 161 -12.29 -22.06 -0.46
CA TYR A 161 -11.76 -22.48 0.83
C TYR A 161 -12.42 -21.77 2.02
N TYR A 162 -12.78 -20.49 1.88
CA TYR A 162 -13.48 -19.72 2.92
C TYR A 162 -15.01 -19.78 2.79
N GLY A 163 -15.56 -20.69 1.98
CA GLY A 163 -16.99 -20.91 1.83
C GLY A 163 -17.72 -19.89 0.95
N ASN A 164 -16.98 -19.12 0.15
CA ASN A 164 -17.45 -18.15 -0.82
C ASN A 164 -18.52 -17.12 -0.32
N PRO A 165 -18.36 -16.49 0.86
CA PRO A 165 -19.19 -15.35 1.22
C PRO A 165 -18.95 -14.15 0.28
N GLY A 166 -19.91 -13.22 0.22
CA GLY A 166 -19.73 -11.98 -0.52
C GLY A 166 -18.62 -11.09 0.07
N GLY A 167 -17.99 -10.27 -0.78
CA GLY A 167 -17.01 -9.25 -0.34
C GLY A 167 -15.59 -9.77 -0.09
N LEU A 168 -15.25 -10.94 -0.59
CA LEU A 168 -13.94 -11.58 -0.38
C LEU A 168 -12.79 -11.01 -1.21
N ALA A 169 -13.06 -10.22 -2.25
CA ALA A 169 -12.02 -9.70 -3.15
C ALA A 169 -10.95 -8.88 -2.42
N LYS A 170 -11.33 -8.15 -1.37
CA LYS A 170 -10.42 -7.30 -0.57
C LYS A 170 -10.09 -7.90 0.79
N ASN A 171 -10.50 -9.14 1.04
CA ASN A 171 -10.31 -9.77 2.34
C ASN A 171 -8.83 -10.19 2.50
N PRO A 172 -8.15 -9.82 3.61
CA PRO A 172 -6.75 -10.17 3.78
C PRO A 172 -6.44 -11.68 3.72
N LEU A 173 -7.35 -12.52 4.22
CA LEU A 173 -7.14 -13.96 4.28
C LEU A 173 -7.24 -14.63 2.90
N THR A 174 -8.11 -14.12 2.03
CA THR A 174 -8.23 -14.61 0.65
C THR A 174 -7.06 -14.16 -0.20
N ILE A 175 -6.63 -12.91 -0.05
CA ILE A 175 -5.43 -12.38 -0.72
C ILE A 175 -4.21 -13.22 -0.33
N ALA A 176 -3.96 -13.41 0.97
CA ALA A 176 -2.82 -14.19 1.44
C ALA A 176 -2.83 -15.62 0.88
N ARG A 177 -3.97 -16.31 0.96
CA ARG A 177 -4.12 -17.68 0.45
C ARG A 177 -3.92 -17.79 -1.05
N ALA A 178 -4.47 -16.84 -1.82
CA ALA A 178 -4.32 -16.82 -3.26
C ALA A 178 -2.85 -16.62 -3.66
N LEU A 179 -2.14 -15.71 -2.98
CA LEU A 179 -0.71 -15.47 -3.20
C LEU A 179 0.16 -16.67 -2.80
N GLU A 180 -0.10 -17.31 -1.67
CA GLU A 180 0.59 -18.53 -1.24
C GLU A 180 0.41 -19.66 -2.25
N SER A 181 -0.81 -19.82 -2.77
CA SER A 181 -1.13 -20.82 -3.78
C SER A 181 -0.41 -20.51 -5.10
N ALA A 182 -0.45 -19.26 -5.57
CA ALA A 182 0.29 -18.82 -6.76
C ALA A 182 1.79 -19.08 -6.61
N TRP A 183 2.37 -18.70 -5.47
CA TRP A 183 3.80 -18.90 -5.17
C TRP A 183 4.19 -20.38 -5.19
N GLY A 184 3.38 -21.25 -4.59
CA GLY A 184 3.61 -22.70 -4.58
C GLY A 184 3.61 -23.33 -5.98
N ASN A 185 2.92 -22.70 -6.93
CA ASN A 185 2.89 -23.10 -8.34
C ASN A 185 3.94 -22.36 -9.20
N GLY A 186 4.88 -21.65 -8.58
CA GLY A 186 5.97 -20.95 -9.27
C GLY A 186 5.61 -19.57 -9.82
N LEU A 187 4.39 -19.09 -9.61
CA LEU A 187 3.94 -17.77 -10.05
C LEU A 187 4.28 -16.72 -8.98
N LYS A 188 5.20 -15.80 -9.31
CA LYS A 188 5.76 -14.83 -8.35
C LYS A 188 5.69 -13.41 -8.90
N SER A 189 5.22 -12.48 -8.08
CA SER A 189 5.12 -11.07 -8.46
C SER A 189 6.48 -10.41 -8.36
N THR A 190 6.97 -9.90 -9.48
CA THR A 190 8.23 -9.16 -9.51
C THR A 190 8.06 -7.82 -8.80
N SER A 191 6.91 -7.18 -8.95
CA SER A 191 6.59 -5.90 -8.30
C SER A 191 6.53 -6.01 -6.77
N LEU A 192 5.91 -7.06 -6.22
CA LEU A 192 5.88 -7.25 -4.76
C LEU A 192 7.24 -7.65 -4.19
N VAL A 193 8.02 -8.48 -4.90
CA VAL A 193 9.41 -8.76 -4.49
C VAL A 193 10.20 -7.45 -4.41
N LYS A 194 10.16 -6.61 -5.46
CA LYS A 194 10.84 -5.30 -5.47
C LYS A 194 10.34 -4.38 -4.36
N LEU A 195 9.04 -4.37 -4.07
CA LEU A 195 8.46 -3.57 -2.98
C LEU A 195 9.02 -4.01 -1.63
N VAL A 196 9.01 -5.31 -1.34
CA VAL A 196 9.51 -5.85 -0.08
C VAL A 196 11.00 -5.56 0.10
N GLU A 197 11.80 -5.75 -0.96
CA GLU A 197 13.22 -5.38 -0.96
C GLU A 197 13.40 -3.89 -0.63
N ALA A 198 12.64 -2.99 -1.28
CA ALA A 198 12.72 -1.56 -1.05
C ALA A 198 12.34 -1.16 0.39
N ILE A 199 11.32 -1.81 0.98
CA ILE A 199 10.91 -1.59 2.37
C ILE A 199 12.05 -1.95 3.32
N VAL A 200 12.66 -3.12 3.13
CA VAL A 200 13.72 -3.58 4.03
C VAL A 200 15.00 -2.75 3.84
N ASP A 201 15.35 -2.38 2.62
CA ASP A 201 16.49 -1.52 2.33
C ASP A 201 16.32 -0.11 2.90
N PHE A 202 15.10 0.43 2.86
CA PHE A 202 14.76 1.68 3.53
C PHE A 202 15.02 1.58 5.04
N ALA A 203 14.55 0.51 5.67
CA ALA A 203 14.66 0.32 7.11
C ALA A 203 16.10 0.08 7.57
N LYS A 204 16.86 -0.71 6.80
CA LYS A 204 18.26 -1.02 7.08
C LYS A 204 19.16 0.22 7.14
N LYS A 205 18.92 1.20 6.26
CA LYS A 205 19.73 2.44 6.17
C LYS A 205 19.63 3.33 7.41
N LYS A 206 18.69 3.09 8.32
CA LYS A 206 18.59 3.80 9.61
C LYS A 206 19.60 3.29 10.64
N ASP A 207 19.97 2.00 10.57
CA ASP A 207 20.83 1.34 11.57
C ASP A 207 22.33 1.56 11.32
N THR A 208 22.69 2.22 10.22
CA THR A 208 24.06 2.64 9.85
C THR A 208 24.20 4.14 9.90
#